data_AF-A0A6C0JX39-F1
#
_entry.id   AF-A0A6C0JX39-F1
#
_cell.length_a   1.000
_cell.length_b   1.000
_cell.length_c   1.000
_cell.angle_alpha   90.00
_cell.angle_beta   90.00
_cell.angle_gamma   90.00
#
_symmetry.space_group_name_H-M   'P 1'
#
loop_
_entity.id
_entity.type
_entity.pdbx_description
1 polymer ?
#
loop_
_entity_poly.entity_id
_entity_poly.type
_entity_poly.pdbx_seq_one_letter_code
_entity_poly.pdbx_strand_id
1 'polypeptide(L)'
;MSNIQEFFELNNITKKYYSTGKKNLSIDGTGILPSVDTPAGTRILNYIKKFYFPDTSINILDVGAGVGHLTKASDSFNTINCYSFEGCSDLVPHVVCDKTKFAIVDLTETFTDKLLYKQFDLTTSFEVLEHVHRSHQDTFWKNLAFFSNKHLCSIHVANEEHDEHCTIQPLNVWLDYLKDKGKVTVLGLYPQNLDTAEHTFRKECNLYNWDCSIMLYIEFYN
;
A
#
# COMPACT_ATOMS: atom_id res chain seq x y z
N MET A 1 -3.48 -8.93 -24.06
CA MET A 1 -3.72 -7.96 -22.97
C MET A 1 -3.94 -8.77 -21.71
N SER A 2 -3.24 -8.51 -20.62
CA SER A 2 -3.49 -9.20 -19.34
C SER A 2 -4.77 -8.69 -18.70
N ASN A 3 -5.39 -9.47 -17.80
CA ASN A 3 -6.58 -9.01 -17.06
C ASN A 3 -6.33 -7.71 -16.28
N ILE A 4 -5.10 -7.51 -15.77
CA ILE A 4 -4.70 -6.26 -15.12
C ILE A 4 -4.75 -5.10 -16.11
N GLN A 5 -4.11 -5.25 -17.28
CA GLN A 5 -4.11 -4.22 -18.32
C GLN A 5 -5.54 -3.88 -18.76
N GLU A 6 -6.38 -4.90 -18.97
CA GLU A 6 -7.78 -4.71 -19.31
C GLU A 6 -8.54 -3.92 -18.23
N PHE A 7 -8.38 -4.27 -16.95
CA PHE A 7 -9.01 -3.53 -15.86
C PHE A 7 -8.63 -2.05 -15.87
N PHE A 8 -7.33 -1.75 -15.97
CA PHE A 8 -6.86 -0.36 -15.94
C PHE A 8 -7.19 0.41 -17.22
N GLU A 9 -7.26 -0.24 -18.38
CA GLU A 9 -7.75 0.41 -19.61
C GLU A 9 -9.23 0.81 -19.51
N LEU A 10 -10.03 0.00 -18.80
CA LEU A 10 -11.46 0.25 -18.56
C LEU A 10 -11.71 1.26 -17.44
N ASN A 11 -10.87 1.26 -16.40
CA ASN A 11 -11.10 1.99 -15.14
C ASN A 11 -10.03 3.04 -14.80
N ASN A 12 -9.16 3.42 -15.73
CA ASN A 12 -8.20 4.50 -15.48
C ASN A 12 -8.90 5.82 -15.12
N ILE A 13 -8.11 6.74 -14.57
CA ILE A 13 -8.54 8.07 -14.09
C ILE A 13 -9.30 8.94 -15.10
N THR A 14 -9.39 8.54 -16.38
CA THR A 14 -10.18 9.26 -17.38
C THR A 14 -11.63 8.79 -17.46
N LYS A 15 -12.01 7.67 -16.82
CA LYS A 15 -13.30 6.99 -17.06
C LYS A 15 -14.19 6.78 -15.85
N LYS A 16 -13.67 6.78 -14.62
CA LYS A 16 -14.48 6.50 -13.42
C LYS A 16 -13.89 7.10 -12.16
N TYR A 17 -14.74 7.67 -11.32
CA TYR A 17 -14.39 8.13 -9.99
C TYR A 17 -15.29 7.43 -8.98
N TYR A 18 -14.70 6.60 -8.12
CA TYR A 18 -15.35 6.14 -6.90
C TYR A 18 -14.58 6.72 -5.72
N SER A 19 -15.17 7.68 -5.03
CA SER A 19 -14.61 8.24 -3.81
C SER A 19 -15.74 8.41 -2.80
N THR A 20 -15.69 7.66 -1.70
CA THR A 20 -16.52 7.91 -0.50
C THR A 20 -15.68 8.27 0.74
N GLY A 21 -14.34 8.22 0.62
CA GLY A 21 -13.43 8.69 1.66
C GLY A 21 -13.56 10.19 1.90
N LYS A 22 -14.02 10.58 3.09
CA LYS A 22 -14.00 11.97 3.57
C LYS A 22 -12.62 12.58 3.29
N LYS A 23 -12.52 13.54 2.36
CA LYS A 23 -11.33 14.38 2.10
C LYS A 23 -10.03 13.70 2.54
N ASN A 24 -9.60 12.65 1.84
CA ASN A 24 -8.47 11.85 2.30
C ASN A 24 -7.17 12.64 2.11
N LEU A 25 -6.57 12.98 3.24
CA LEU A 25 -5.36 13.78 3.42
C LEU A 25 -4.17 12.82 3.48
N SER A 26 -3.05 13.09 2.78
CA SER A 26 -1.77 12.49 3.19
C SER A 26 -1.33 13.05 4.55
N ILE A 27 -0.12 12.70 5.01
CA ILE A 27 0.56 13.25 6.20
C ILE A 27 0.35 14.78 6.38
N ASP A 28 0.11 15.54 5.31
CA ASP A 28 -0.06 16.99 5.34
C ASP A 28 -1.46 17.56 5.07
N GLY A 29 -2.50 16.75 4.87
CA GLY A 29 -3.79 17.34 4.47
C GLY A 29 -4.07 17.38 2.97
N THR A 30 -3.19 16.87 2.10
CA THR A 30 -3.36 17.13 0.65
C THR A 30 -3.29 15.90 -0.22
N GLY A 31 -2.62 14.84 0.23
CA GLY A 31 -2.30 13.69 -0.61
C GLY A 31 -1.11 13.95 -1.54
N ILE A 32 -0.56 15.18 -1.53
CA ILE A 32 0.51 15.65 -2.42
C ILE A 32 1.88 15.43 -1.78
N LEU A 33 2.01 15.67 -0.47
CA LEU A 33 3.22 15.26 0.24
C LEU A 33 3.19 13.74 0.44
N PRO A 34 4.09 12.98 -0.21
CA PRO A 34 4.00 11.54 -0.21
C PRO A 34 4.73 10.96 0.99
N SER A 35 4.15 9.92 1.59
CA SER A 35 4.87 9.10 2.58
C SER A 35 6.07 8.40 1.93
N VAL A 36 5.91 7.99 0.66
CA VAL A 36 6.94 7.39 -0.19
C VAL A 36 7.20 8.29 -1.40
N ASP A 37 8.35 8.96 -1.45
CA ASP A 37 8.80 9.63 -2.68
C ASP A 37 9.43 8.63 -3.68
N THR A 38 9.72 9.07 -4.91
CA THR A 38 10.29 8.17 -5.94
C THR A 38 11.63 7.54 -5.50
N PRO A 39 12.60 8.29 -4.94
CA PRO A 39 13.83 7.69 -4.40
C PRO A 39 13.60 6.62 -3.33
N ALA A 40 12.70 6.86 -2.38
CA ALA A 40 12.30 5.87 -1.38
C ALA A 40 11.63 4.66 -2.04
N GLY A 41 10.72 4.91 -2.98
CA GLY A 41 10.07 3.87 -3.78
C GLY A 41 11.09 2.95 -4.47
N THR A 42 12.12 3.50 -5.09
CA THR A 42 13.19 2.69 -5.71
C THR A 42 13.91 1.79 -4.69
N ARG A 43 14.15 2.28 -3.47
CA ARG A 43 14.78 1.47 -2.42
C ARG A 43 13.85 0.38 -1.88
N ILE A 44 12.55 0.70 -1.70
CA ILE A 44 11.52 -0.28 -1.35
C ILE A 44 11.44 -1.38 -2.40
N LEU A 45 11.38 -1.03 -3.68
CA LEU A 45 11.33 -2.01 -4.78
C LEU A 45 12.59 -2.88 -4.85
N ASN A 46 13.78 -2.30 -4.63
CA ASN A 46 15.02 -3.08 -4.50
C ASN A 46 14.96 -4.05 -3.32
N TYR A 47 14.45 -3.62 -2.17
CA TYR A 47 14.25 -4.49 -1.01
C TYR A 47 13.31 -5.65 -1.34
N ILE A 48 12.16 -5.36 -1.95
CA ILE A 48 11.17 -6.38 -2.38
C ILE A 48 11.82 -7.42 -3.29
N LYS A 49 12.56 -6.97 -4.31
CA LYS A 49 13.29 -7.85 -5.24
C LYS A 49 14.36 -8.68 -4.54
N LYS A 50 15.14 -8.08 -3.64
CA LYS A 50 16.24 -8.73 -2.94
C LYS A 50 15.76 -9.84 -2.00
N PHE A 51 14.67 -9.61 -1.26
CA PHE A 51 14.29 -10.48 -0.15
C PHE A 51 13.08 -11.37 -0.40
N TYR A 52 12.14 -10.96 -1.25
CA TYR A 52 10.89 -11.71 -1.46
C TYR A 52 10.76 -12.29 -2.87
N PHE A 53 11.33 -11.64 -3.88
CA PHE A 53 11.19 -12.04 -5.27
C PHE A 53 12.51 -11.95 -6.06
N PRO A 54 13.57 -12.68 -5.62
CA PRO A 54 14.81 -12.74 -6.37
C PRO A 54 14.52 -13.32 -7.77
N ASP A 55 15.09 -12.70 -8.80
CA ASP A 55 15.08 -13.20 -10.19
C ASP A 55 13.71 -13.43 -10.87
N THR A 56 12.62 -12.97 -10.25
CA THR A 56 11.25 -13.12 -10.80
C THR A 56 10.68 -11.79 -11.28
N SER A 57 9.99 -11.78 -12.42
CA SER A 57 9.16 -10.63 -12.81
C SER A 57 7.86 -10.63 -12.04
N ILE A 58 7.50 -9.51 -11.42
CA ILE A 58 6.35 -9.44 -10.50
C ILE A 58 5.39 -8.30 -10.85
N ASN A 59 4.11 -8.52 -10.60
CA ASN A 59 3.08 -7.48 -10.61
C ASN A 59 2.79 -7.03 -9.18
N ILE A 60 2.87 -5.72 -8.94
CA ILE A 60 2.59 -5.09 -7.64
C ILE A 60 1.37 -4.18 -7.77
N LEU A 61 0.47 -4.24 -6.79
CA LEU A 61 -0.57 -3.23 -6.62
C LEU A 61 -0.29 -2.39 -5.38
N ASP A 62 0.00 -1.10 -5.58
CA ASP A 62 0.16 -0.10 -4.53
C ASP A 62 -1.17 0.56 -4.20
N VAL A 63 -1.60 0.40 -2.96
CA VAL A 63 -2.90 0.84 -2.44
C VAL A 63 -2.72 2.05 -1.54
N GLY A 64 -3.52 3.09 -1.76
CA GLY A 64 -3.30 4.40 -1.13
C GLY A 64 -2.03 5.04 -1.70
N ALA A 65 -1.89 4.95 -3.03
CA ALA A 65 -0.65 5.30 -3.72
C ALA A 65 -0.36 6.81 -3.77
N GLY A 66 -1.28 7.65 -3.28
CA GLY A 66 -1.20 9.10 -3.41
C GLY A 66 -1.11 9.49 -4.89
N VAL A 67 -0.01 10.13 -5.28
CA VAL A 67 0.22 10.52 -6.69
C VAL A 67 0.98 9.46 -7.52
N GLY A 68 1.24 8.27 -6.96
CA GLY A 68 1.81 7.12 -7.68
C GLY A 68 3.34 7.07 -7.73
N HIS A 69 4.03 7.54 -6.67
CA HIS A 69 5.49 7.56 -6.63
C HIS A 69 6.14 6.17 -6.67
N LEU A 70 5.57 5.16 -6.00
CA LEU A 70 6.09 3.78 -6.06
C LEU A 70 5.95 3.19 -7.47
N THR A 71 4.80 3.41 -8.10
CA THR A 71 4.58 3.03 -9.50
C THR A 71 5.56 3.75 -10.43
N LYS A 72 5.81 5.04 -10.21
CA LYS A 72 6.82 5.79 -10.98
C LYS A 72 8.23 5.24 -10.76
N ALA A 73 8.59 4.84 -9.55
CA ALA A 73 9.88 4.23 -9.24
C ALA A 73 10.08 2.91 -9.99
N SER A 74 8.99 2.16 -10.22
CA SER A 74 9.03 0.89 -10.97
C SER A 74 9.49 1.03 -12.43
N ASP A 75 9.43 2.23 -13.02
CA ASP A 75 9.96 2.51 -14.38
C ASP A 75 11.46 2.21 -14.49
N SER A 76 12.19 2.19 -13.37
CA SER A 76 13.62 1.85 -13.33
C SER A 76 13.88 0.34 -13.34
N PHE A 77 12.85 -0.50 -13.38
CA PHE A 77 12.92 -1.94 -13.25
C PHE A 77 12.21 -2.66 -14.40
N ASN A 78 12.96 -3.44 -15.18
CA ASN A 78 12.36 -4.27 -16.25
C ASN A 78 11.59 -5.50 -15.74
N THR A 79 11.69 -5.80 -14.44
CA THR A 79 11.10 -6.99 -13.80
C THR A 79 10.01 -6.65 -12.80
N ILE A 80 9.63 -5.38 -12.68
CA ILE A 80 8.54 -4.96 -11.79
C ILE A 80 7.52 -4.21 -12.61
N ASN A 81 6.27 -4.66 -12.53
CA ASN A 81 5.14 -3.98 -13.12
C ASN A 81 4.21 -3.53 -11.99
N CYS A 82 4.33 -2.26 -11.60
CA CYS A 82 3.56 -1.70 -10.49
C CYS A 82 2.33 -0.95 -11.01
N TYR A 83 1.23 -1.02 -10.27
CA TYR A 83 -0.03 -0.34 -10.51
C TYR A 83 -0.48 0.37 -9.25
N SER A 84 -1.30 1.40 -9.37
CA SER A 84 -1.72 2.26 -8.26
C SER A 84 -3.24 2.36 -8.13
N PHE A 85 -3.73 2.12 -6.92
CA PHE A 85 -5.07 2.47 -6.47
C PHE A 85 -5.03 3.61 -5.47
N GLU A 86 -5.91 4.58 -5.66
CA GLU A 86 -6.08 5.74 -4.77
C GLU A 86 -7.57 6.03 -4.56
N GLY A 87 -7.98 6.39 -3.34
CA GLY A 87 -9.37 6.73 -3.01
C GLY A 87 -9.70 8.21 -3.23
N CYS A 88 -8.68 9.09 -3.32
CA CYS A 88 -8.82 10.53 -3.48
C CYS A 88 -8.72 10.97 -4.95
N SER A 89 -9.86 11.32 -5.55
CA SER A 89 -9.90 11.81 -6.95
C SER A 89 -9.22 13.16 -7.15
N ASP A 90 -9.11 13.97 -6.09
CA ASP A 90 -8.53 15.32 -6.16
C ASP A 90 -7.02 15.29 -6.47
N LEU A 91 -6.38 14.13 -6.31
CA LEU A 91 -4.96 13.91 -6.64
C LEU A 91 -4.70 13.66 -8.13
N VAL A 92 -5.73 13.40 -8.94
CA VAL A 92 -5.58 13.09 -10.36
C VAL A 92 -4.75 14.12 -11.16
N PRO A 93 -4.87 15.45 -10.93
CA PRO A 93 -4.02 16.45 -11.57
C PRO A 93 -2.54 16.33 -11.22
N HIS A 94 -2.20 15.71 -10.08
CA HIS A 94 -0.86 15.61 -9.52
C HIS A 94 -0.19 14.25 -9.76
N VAL A 95 -0.90 13.27 -10.34
CA VAL A 95 -0.37 11.93 -10.64
C VAL A 95 0.93 12.01 -11.45
N VAL A 96 1.98 11.37 -10.95
CA VAL A 96 3.34 11.42 -11.52
C VAL A 96 3.72 10.18 -12.32
N CYS A 97 2.97 9.08 -12.16
CA CYS A 97 3.19 7.84 -12.90
C CYS A 97 2.40 7.80 -14.22
N ASP A 98 2.57 6.71 -14.97
CA ASP A 98 1.71 6.41 -16.12
C ASP A 98 0.24 6.32 -15.68
N LYS A 99 -0.61 7.19 -16.24
CA LYS A 99 -2.04 7.27 -15.94
C LYS A 99 -2.80 6.00 -16.36
N THR A 100 -2.25 5.20 -17.27
CA THR A 100 -2.81 3.89 -17.64
C THR A 100 -2.56 2.82 -16.58
N LYS A 101 -1.76 3.11 -15.55
CA LYS A 101 -1.50 2.21 -14.41
C LYS A 101 -2.07 2.75 -13.10
N PHE A 102 -2.91 3.78 -13.17
CA PHE A 102 -3.50 4.44 -12.01
C PHE A 102 -5.02 4.43 -12.12
N ALA A 103 -5.70 4.03 -11.04
CA ALA A 103 -7.16 4.01 -10.96
C ALA A 103 -7.64 4.60 -9.64
N ILE A 104 -8.78 5.30 -9.70
CA ILE A 104 -9.46 5.77 -8.49
C ILE A 104 -10.39 4.66 -8.00
N VAL A 105 -10.04 4.08 -6.86
CA VAL A 105 -10.73 2.93 -6.27
C VAL A 105 -10.88 3.14 -4.78
N ASP A 106 -12.13 3.12 -4.31
CA ASP A 106 -12.43 3.13 -2.90
C ASP A 106 -12.40 1.70 -2.33
N LEU A 107 -11.47 1.44 -1.41
CA LEU A 107 -11.31 0.13 -0.78
C LEU A 107 -12.07 0.01 0.55
N THR A 108 -12.87 1.00 0.96
CA THR A 108 -13.83 0.82 2.06
C THR A 108 -15.06 0.04 1.63
N GLU A 109 -15.26 -0.12 0.32
CA GLU A 109 -16.31 -0.90 -0.32
C GLU A 109 -15.78 -2.25 -0.80
N THR A 110 -16.65 -3.25 -0.86
CA THR A 110 -16.24 -4.60 -1.31
C THR A 110 -15.88 -4.56 -2.79
N PHE A 111 -14.66 -4.96 -3.13
CA PHE A 111 -14.21 -5.06 -4.50
C PHE A 111 -14.70 -6.38 -5.12
N THR A 112 -15.34 -6.29 -6.30
CA THR A 112 -15.99 -7.45 -6.93
C THR A 112 -15.54 -7.74 -8.35
N ASP A 113 -14.67 -6.91 -8.94
CA ASP A 113 -14.22 -7.11 -10.32
C ASP A 113 -13.26 -8.32 -10.40
N LYS A 114 -13.74 -9.41 -10.99
CA LYS A 114 -13.01 -10.66 -11.08
C LYS A 114 -11.77 -10.57 -11.95
N LEU A 115 -11.61 -9.54 -12.77
CA LEU A 115 -10.40 -9.31 -13.55
C LEU A 115 -9.16 -9.24 -12.66
N LEU A 116 -9.29 -8.75 -11.41
CA LEU A 116 -8.16 -8.57 -10.50
C LEU A 116 -8.02 -9.66 -9.43
N TYR A 117 -8.86 -10.69 -9.44
CA TYR A 117 -8.77 -11.77 -8.45
C TYR A 117 -7.41 -12.48 -8.54
N LYS A 118 -6.62 -12.37 -7.47
CA LYS A 118 -5.28 -12.96 -7.31
C LYS A 118 -4.34 -12.70 -8.49
N GLN A 119 -4.45 -11.53 -9.12
CA GLN A 119 -3.60 -11.17 -10.25
C GLN A 119 -2.26 -10.55 -9.85
N PHE A 120 -2.10 -10.12 -8.60
CA PHE A 120 -0.88 -9.47 -8.13
C PHE A 120 -0.05 -10.40 -7.25
N ASP A 121 1.26 -10.39 -7.45
CA ASP A 121 2.21 -11.16 -6.64
C ASP A 121 2.38 -10.56 -5.24
N LEU A 122 2.19 -9.24 -5.15
CA LEU A 122 2.27 -8.46 -3.92
C LEU A 122 1.31 -7.27 -3.98
N THR A 123 0.67 -6.96 -2.86
CA THR A 123 0.04 -5.66 -2.64
C THR A 123 0.87 -4.85 -1.65
N THR A 124 0.90 -3.53 -1.79
CA THR A 124 1.55 -2.61 -0.84
C THR A 124 0.58 -1.56 -0.33
N SER A 125 0.78 -1.07 0.90
CA SER A 125 0.13 0.14 1.39
C SER A 125 1.00 0.80 2.47
N PHE A 126 1.27 2.09 2.34
CA PHE A 126 2.21 2.77 3.23
C PHE A 126 1.59 4.04 3.77
N GLU A 127 1.42 4.12 5.10
CA GLU A 127 0.72 5.21 5.80
C GLU A 127 -0.71 5.38 5.25
N VAL A 128 -1.49 4.29 5.28
CA VAL A 128 -2.86 4.23 4.73
C VAL A 128 -3.87 3.81 5.78
N LEU A 129 -3.51 2.86 6.65
CA LEU A 129 -4.46 2.19 7.53
C LEU A 129 -5.03 3.08 8.62
N GLU A 130 -4.24 4.05 9.07
CA GLU A 130 -4.62 5.09 10.02
C GLU A 130 -5.76 5.95 9.50
N HIS A 131 -5.92 6.04 8.18
CA HIS A 131 -6.99 6.78 7.51
C HIS A 131 -8.25 5.92 7.25
N VAL A 132 -8.17 4.60 7.40
CA VAL A 132 -9.31 3.70 7.19
C VAL A 132 -10.06 3.52 8.50
N HIS A 133 -11.28 4.04 8.58
CA HIS A 133 -12.10 3.91 9.79
C HIS A 133 -12.35 2.45 10.16
N ARG A 134 -12.40 2.14 11.46
CA ARG A 134 -12.53 0.79 12.02
C ARG A 134 -13.64 -0.05 11.39
N SER A 135 -14.79 0.57 11.07
CA SER A 135 -15.93 -0.10 10.43
C SER A 135 -15.63 -0.65 9.02
N HIS A 136 -14.59 -0.16 8.37
CA HIS A 136 -14.19 -0.56 7.01
C HIS A 136 -12.92 -1.40 6.97
N GLN A 137 -12.25 -1.61 8.11
CA GLN A 137 -10.99 -2.37 8.18
C GLN A 137 -11.16 -3.79 7.62
N ASP A 138 -12.19 -4.53 8.01
CA ASP A 138 -12.40 -5.89 7.50
C ASP A 138 -12.61 -5.91 5.98
N THR A 139 -13.31 -4.94 5.42
CA THR A 139 -13.50 -4.82 3.97
C THR A 139 -12.17 -4.51 3.28
N PHE A 140 -11.39 -3.57 3.80
CA PHE A 140 -10.09 -3.21 3.28
C PHE A 140 -9.15 -4.43 3.21
N TRP A 141 -9.02 -5.17 4.32
CA TRP A 141 -8.18 -6.37 4.36
C TRP A 141 -8.67 -7.49 3.44
N LYS A 142 -9.99 -7.69 3.33
CA LYS A 142 -10.57 -8.65 2.37
C LYS A 142 -10.27 -8.27 0.92
N ASN A 143 -10.30 -6.98 0.59
CA ASN A 143 -9.92 -6.51 -0.75
C ASN A 143 -8.43 -6.77 -1.04
N LEU A 144 -7.53 -6.47 -0.09
CA LEU A 144 -6.10 -6.80 -0.25
C LEU A 144 -5.88 -8.29 -0.48
N ALA A 145 -6.55 -9.13 0.31
CA ALA A 145 -6.54 -10.58 0.12
C ALA A 145 -7.21 -11.00 -1.19
N PHE A 146 -8.16 -10.25 -1.74
CA PHE A 146 -8.74 -10.55 -3.05
C PHE A 146 -7.72 -10.37 -4.17
N PHE A 147 -6.86 -9.35 -4.10
CA PHE A 147 -5.88 -9.01 -5.14
C PHE A 147 -4.62 -9.88 -5.11
N SER A 148 -4.16 -10.28 -3.92
CA SER A 148 -2.90 -11.01 -3.73
C SER A 148 -2.97 -11.96 -2.54
N ASN A 149 -2.02 -12.90 -2.47
CA ASN A 149 -1.75 -13.70 -1.27
C ASN A 149 -0.79 -13.00 -0.30
N LYS A 150 -0.13 -11.92 -0.74
CA LYS A 150 0.94 -11.25 0.02
C LYS A 150 0.68 -9.76 0.09
N HIS A 151 1.02 -9.18 1.24
CA HIS A 151 0.90 -7.75 1.48
C HIS A 151 2.10 -7.22 2.26
N LEU A 152 2.64 -6.09 1.85
CA LEU A 152 3.72 -5.38 2.55
C LEU A 152 3.24 -3.97 2.88
N CYS A 153 3.18 -3.63 4.16
CA CYS A 153 2.64 -2.34 4.56
C CYS A 153 3.37 -1.67 5.72
N SER A 154 3.11 -0.38 5.88
CA SER A 154 3.30 0.30 7.16
C SER A 154 1.96 0.50 7.88
N ILE A 155 2.01 0.49 9.20
CA ILE A 155 0.87 0.78 10.06
C ILE A 155 1.31 1.69 11.19
N HIS A 156 0.58 2.77 11.41
CA HIS A 156 0.79 3.69 12.53
C HIS A 156 0.43 3.02 13.87
N VAL A 157 1.35 3.02 14.85
CA VAL A 157 1.17 2.34 16.16
C VAL A 157 1.35 3.22 17.39
N ALA A 158 1.78 4.46 17.21
CA ALA A 158 1.95 5.45 18.25
C ALA A 158 1.09 6.68 17.93
N ASN A 159 0.81 7.53 18.93
CA ASN A 159 -0.07 8.71 18.89
C ASN A 159 -1.55 8.46 19.21
N GLU A 160 -2.27 9.56 19.42
CA GLU A 160 -3.71 9.58 19.68
C GLU A 160 -4.49 9.61 18.36
N GLU A 161 -5.64 8.94 18.34
CA GLU A 161 -6.57 9.05 17.22
C GLU A 161 -7.10 10.48 17.10
N HIS A 162 -7.25 10.95 15.87
CA HIS A 162 -7.91 12.21 15.54
C HIS A 162 -8.66 12.08 14.21
N ASP A 163 -9.29 13.15 13.75
CA ASP A 163 -10.22 13.08 12.60
C ASP A 163 -9.59 12.54 11.30
N GLU A 164 -8.28 12.73 11.12
CA GLU A 164 -7.54 12.31 9.92
C GLU A 164 -6.89 10.93 10.11
N HIS A 165 -6.36 10.66 11.30
CA HIS A 165 -5.83 9.36 11.72
C HIS A 165 -6.84 8.68 12.66
N CYS A 166 -7.96 8.24 12.08
CA CYS A 166 -9.10 7.71 12.81
C CYS A 166 -8.91 6.27 13.33
N THR A 167 -7.81 5.60 12.96
CA THR A 167 -7.49 4.25 13.42
C THR A 167 -6.00 4.10 13.74
N ILE A 168 -5.59 4.55 14.92
CA ILE A 168 -4.24 4.31 15.46
C ILE A 168 -4.38 3.33 16.61
N GLN A 169 -3.69 2.19 16.53
CA GLN A 169 -3.74 1.16 17.56
C GLN A 169 -2.34 0.67 17.93
N PRO A 170 -2.11 0.30 19.22
CA PRO A 170 -0.87 -0.34 19.62
C PRO A 170 -0.58 -1.59 18.79
N LEU A 171 0.71 -1.89 18.57
CA LEU A 171 1.16 -3.05 17.79
C LEU A 171 0.47 -4.36 18.18
N ASN A 172 0.36 -4.66 19.47
CA ASN A 172 -0.22 -5.92 19.94
C ASN A 172 -1.69 -6.06 19.52
N VAL A 173 -2.44 -4.96 19.49
CA VAL A 173 -3.82 -4.95 18.98
C VAL A 173 -3.86 -5.26 17.49
N TRP A 174 -2.95 -4.67 16.71
CA TRP A 174 -2.82 -5.00 15.28
C TRP A 174 -2.44 -6.46 15.04
N LEU A 175 -1.44 -6.98 15.76
CA LEU A 175 -1.03 -8.38 15.64
C LEU A 175 -2.18 -9.33 16.01
N ASP A 176 -2.91 -9.03 17.09
CA ASP A 176 -4.08 -9.81 17.48
C ASP A 176 -5.20 -9.76 16.46
N TYR A 177 -5.42 -8.63 15.80
CA TYR A 177 -6.42 -8.49 14.75
C TYR A 177 -6.02 -9.16 13.43
N LEU A 178 -4.73 -9.16 13.10
CA LEU A 178 -4.19 -9.68 11.85
C LEU A 178 -3.93 -11.19 11.88
N LYS A 179 -3.76 -11.80 13.06
CA LYS A 179 -3.44 -13.23 13.18
C LYS A 179 -4.48 -14.15 12.53
N ASP A 180 -5.74 -13.72 12.46
CA ASP A 180 -6.84 -14.47 11.85
C ASP A 180 -6.92 -14.24 10.32
N LYS A 181 -6.19 -13.26 9.79
CA LYS A 181 -6.17 -12.90 8.36
C LYS A 181 -4.98 -13.54 7.63
N GLY A 182 -3.88 -13.74 8.33
CA GLY A 182 -2.68 -14.34 7.74
C GLY A 182 -1.52 -14.49 8.71
N LYS A 183 -0.43 -15.06 8.20
CA LYS A 183 0.85 -15.09 8.90
C LYS A 183 1.51 -13.72 8.81
N VAL A 184 1.76 -13.09 9.96
CA VAL A 184 2.34 -11.74 10.05
C VAL A 184 3.82 -11.82 10.42
N THR A 185 4.66 -11.14 9.64
CA THR A 185 6.09 -10.92 9.91
C THR A 185 6.31 -9.44 10.18
N VAL A 186 6.86 -9.10 11.35
CA VAL A 186 7.22 -7.72 11.70
C VAL A 186 8.61 -7.43 11.14
N LEU A 187 8.72 -6.43 10.28
CA LEU A 187 9.95 -6.03 9.59
C LEU A 187 10.63 -4.79 10.20
N GLY A 188 10.08 -4.26 11.30
CA GLY A 188 10.59 -3.12 12.05
C GLY A 188 9.63 -2.73 13.18
N LEU A 189 10.15 -2.36 14.35
CA LEU A 189 9.37 -1.85 15.50
C LEU A 189 9.58 -0.36 15.73
N TYR A 190 8.52 0.21 16.30
CA TYR A 190 8.50 1.48 16.99
C TYR A 190 9.15 1.42 18.39
N PRO A 191 9.82 2.49 18.87
CA PRO A 191 10.54 3.49 18.08
C PRO A 191 11.92 2.93 17.74
N GLN A 192 12.27 2.89 16.44
CA GLN A 192 13.58 2.54 15.85
C GLN A 192 14.31 1.25 16.31
N ASN A 193 13.77 0.43 17.22
CA ASN A 193 14.56 -0.59 17.93
C ASN A 193 14.50 -1.99 17.31
N LEU A 194 14.32 -2.12 15.98
CA LEU A 194 14.15 -3.45 15.37
C LEU A 194 14.71 -3.63 13.98
N ASP A 195 15.50 -2.68 13.47
CA ASP A 195 16.37 -3.08 12.38
C ASP A 195 17.40 -4.07 12.96
N THR A 196 17.05 -5.35 12.94
CA THR A 196 17.93 -6.46 13.34
C THR A 196 18.70 -6.94 12.12
N ALA A 197 19.64 -7.87 12.30
CA ALA A 197 20.28 -8.52 11.16
C ALA A 197 19.26 -9.20 10.21
N GLU A 198 18.08 -9.58 10.72
CA GLU A 198 17.04 -10.31 9.99
C GLU A 198 15.96 -9.40 9.39
N HIS A 199 15.78 -8.20 9.96
CA HIS A 199 14.76 -7.25 9.53
C HIS A 199 15.44 -5.91 9.30
N THR A 200 15.79 -5.59 8.05
CA THR A 200 16.59 -4.40 7.71
C THR A 200 15.82 -3.37 6.89
N PHE A 201 14.47 -3.45 6.87
CA PHE A 201 13.66 -2.71 5.92
C PHE A 201 13.93 -1.19 5.99
N ARG A 202 13.94 -0.60 7.18
CA ARG A 202 14.10 0.86 7.31
C ARG A 202 15.49 1.30 6.89
N LYS A 203 16.52 0.58 7.32
CA LYS A 203 17.92 0.80 6.94
C LYS A 203 18.14 0.70 5.44
N GLU A 204 17.62 -0.34 4.80
CA GLU A 204 17.76 -0.56 3.35
C GLU A 204 16.94 0.45 2.55
N CYS A 205 15.79 0.90 3.08
CA CYS A 205 14.89 1.85 2.43
C CYS A 205 15.15 3.32 2.79
N ASN A 206 16.03 3.60 3.76
CA ASN A 206 16.31 4.95 4.29
C ASN A 206 15.02 5.68 4.73
N LEU A 207 14.09 4.97 5.37
CA LEU A 207 12.77 5.47 5.83
C LEU A 207 12.79 5.73 7.33
N TYR A 208 13.59 6.70 7.77
CA TYR A 208 13.77 7.02 9.19
C TYR A 208 12.71 7.97 9.76
N ASN A 209 11.97 8.65 8.89
CA ASN A 209 10.90 9.60 9.24
C ASN A 209 9.55 8.94 9.52
N TRP A 210 9.43 7.61 9.36
CA TRP A 210 8.23 6.85 9.73
C TRP A 210 8.37 6.31 11.15
N ASP A 211 8.78 7.19 12.04
CA ASP A 211 9.18 6.82 13.39
C ASP A 211 8.03 6.19 14.17
N CYS A 212 6.78 6.62 13.93
CA CYS A 212 5.52 6.20 14.56
C CYS A 212 4.85 4.94 13.97
N SER A 213 5.38 4.43 12.87
CA SER A 213 4.82 3.26 12.19
C SER A 213 5.57 1.99 12.50
N ILE A 214 5.04 0.84 12.08
CA ILE A 214 5.74 -0.45 11.99
C ILE A 214 5.67 -0.92 10.55
N MET A 215 6.61 -1.77 10.14
CA MET A 215 6.57 -2.41 8.82
C MET A 215 6.12 -3.86 9.00
N LEU A 216 5.14 -4.29 8.22
CA LEU A 216 4.61 -5.65 8.26
C LEU A 216 4.66 -6.29 6.88
N TYR A 217 4.99 -7.58 6.85
CA TYR A 217 4.72 -8.45 5.71
C TYR A 217 3.73 -9.53 6.12
N ILE A 218 2.67 -9.68 5.34
CA ILE A 218 1.53 -10.53 5.65
C ILE A 218 1.35 -11.53 4.50
N GLU A 219 1.27 -12.80 4.85
CA GLU A 219 0.85 -13.88 3.96
C GLU A 219 -0.58 -14.28 4.33
N PHE A 220 -1.55 -13.86 3.52
CA PHE A 220 -2.97 -14.13 3.79
C PHE A 220 -3.27 -15.64 3.75
N TYR A 221 -4.18 -16.08 4.61
CA TYR A 221 -4.73 -17.44 4.49
C TYR A 221 -5.62 -17.54 3.25
N ASN A 222 -5.64 -18.72 2.63
CA ASN A 222 -6.48 -19.03 1.47
C ASN A 222 -7.93 -19.29 1.87
#